data_AF-A0A158Q4D6-F1
#
_entry.id   AF-A0A158Q4D6-F1
#
_cell.length_a   1.000
_cell.length_b   1.000
_cell.length_c   1.000
_cell.angle_alpha   90.00
_cell.angle_beta   90.00
_cell.angle_gamma   90.00
#
_symmetry.space_group_name_H-M   'P 1'
#
loop_
_entity.id
_entity.type
_entity.pdbx_description
1 polymer ?
#
loop_
_entity_poly.entity_id
_entity_poly.type
_entity_poly.pdbx_seq_one_letter_code
_entity_poly.pdbx_strand_id
1 'polypeptide(L)' 'MFDISDEKCDIKATIVKVYADQDGLQRKEHFQTSSFLDGTGSIIYRVGDDLRPRMKSRLGVLCSFGDCGRG' A
#
# COMPACT_ATOMS: atom_id res chain seq x y z
N MET A 1 -5.16 7.98 5.04
CA MET A 1 -5.29 7.50 3.65
C MET A 1 -4.00 7.88 2.95
N PHE A 2 -3.47 7.01 2.11
CA PHE A 2 -2.22 7.22 1.38
C PHE A 2 -2.48 7.01 -0.11
N ASP A 3 -1.99 7.93 -0.94
CA ASP A 3 -2.15 7.92 -2.38
C ASP A 3 -0.76 7.90 -3.03
N ILE A 4 -0.60 7.00 -3.98
CA ILE A 4 0.58 6.83 -4.83
C ILE A 4 0.05 7.06 -6.25
N SER A 5 0.58 8.02 -6.98
CA SER A 5 0.09 8.41 -8.30
C SER A 5 1.24 8.70 -9.25
N ASP A 6 1.16 8.09 -10.44
CA ASP A 6 2.11 8.20 -11.55
C ASP A 6 3.49 7.56 -11.30
N GLU A 7 3.64 6.75 -10.26
CA GLU A 7 4.80 5.89 -10.10
C GLU A 7 4.72 4.64 -10.98
N LYS A 8 5.81 4.36 -11.68
CA LYS A 8 5.95 3.15 -12.47
C LYS A 8 6.20 1.95 -11.54
N CYS A 9 5.21 1.07 -11.47
CA CYS A 9 5.34 -0.24 -10.84
C CYS A 9 5.87 -1.20 -11.91
N ASP A 10 7.15 -1.57 -11.87
CA ASP A 10 7.81 -2.44 -12.87
C ASP A 10 7.77 -3.93 -12.45
N ILE A 11 6.59 -4.49 -12.18
CA ILE A 11 6.43 -5.86 -11.64
C ILE A 11 7.30 -6.06 -10.38
N LYS A 12 7.35 -5.04 -9.53
CA LYS A 12 8.09 -5.09 -8.26
C LYS A 12 7.14 -5.37 -7.11
N ALA A 13 7.69 -5.98 -6.07
CA ALA A 13 6.98 -6.12 -4.80
C ALA A 13 6.82 -4.72 -4.19
N THR A 14 5.58 -4.24 -4.13
CA THR A 14 5.18 -3.04 -3.41
C THR A 14 4.86 -3.46 -1.98
N ILE A 15 5.61 -2.91 -1.02
CA ILE A 15 5.45 -3.21 0.41
C ILE A 15 4.95 -1.96 1.10
N VAL A 16 3.81 -2.06 1.79
CA VAL A 16 3.25 -0.98 2.59
C VAL A 16 3.30 -1.38 4.05
N LYS A 17 4.01 -0.57 4.84
CA LYS A 17 4.24 -0.78 6.27
C LYS A 17 3.51 0.29 7.07
N VAL A 18 2.93 -0.11 8.19
CA VAL A 18 2.33 0.79 9.18
C VAL A 18 3.19 0.74 10.43
N TYR A 19 3.56 1.91 10.92
CA TYR A 19 4.30 2.07 12.16
C TYR A 19 3.38 2.76 13.19
N ALA A 20 3.51 2.39 14.46
CA ALA A 20 2.97 3.26 15.51
C ALA A 20 3.91 4.42 15.71
N ASP A 21 3.34 5.61 15.63
CA ASP A 21 3.95 6.81 16.13
C ASP A 21 3.69 6.89 17.64
N GLN A 22 4.76 7.02 18.41
CA GLN A 22 4.70 7.36 19.82
C GLN A 22 5.66 8.51 20.07
N ASP A 23 5.09 9.67 20.44
CA ASP A 23 5.82 10.90 20.75
C ASP A 23 6.68 11.43 19.58
N GLY A 24 6.25 11.22 18.34
CA GLY A 24 6.98 11.63 17.13
C GLY A 24 8.13 10.69 16.75
N LEU A 25 8.32 9.59 17.49
CA LEU A 25 9.30 8.55 17.15
C LEU A 25 8.59 7.37 16.51
N GLN A 26 9.05 7.01 15.30
CA GLN A 26 8.72 5.72 14.69
C GLN A 26 9.39 4.61 15.51
N ARG A 27 8.61 3.86 16.30
CA ARG A 27 9.17 2.84 17.20
C ARG A 27 9.04 1.42 16.67
N LYS A 28 7.88 1.04 16.15
CA LYS A 28 7.61 -0.36 15.80
C LYS A 28 6.71 -0.48 14.57
N GLU A 29 7.11 -1.35 13.65
CA GLU A 29 6.23 -1.82 12.58
C GLU A 29 5.07 -2.61 13.21
N HIS A 30 3.85 -2.15 13.01
CA HIS A 30 2.64 -2.81 13.48
C HIS A 30 2.18 -3.88 12.49
N PHE A 31 2.24 -3.56 11.20
CA PHE A 31 1.80 -4.46 10.16
C PHE A 31 2.44 -4.07 8.83
N GLN A 32 2.59 -5.05 7.95
CA GLN A 32 2.93 -4.81 6.56
C GLN A 32 2.05 -5.65 5.63
N THR A 33 1.74 -5.09 4.47
CA THR A 33 1.12 -5.81 3.35
C THR A 33 2.04 -5.71 2.14
N SER A 34 1.90 -6.66 1.23
CA SER A 34 2.68 -6.72 -0.01
C SER A 34 1.78 -7.02 -1.20
N SER A 35 2.08 -6.41 -2.34
CA SER A 35 1.46 -6.70 -3.62
C SER A 35 2.49 -6.66 -4.75
N PHE A 36 2.26 -7.43 -5.81
CA PHE A 36 3.04 -7.32 -7.05
C PHE A 36 2.26 -6.47 -8.04
N LEU A 37 2.77 -5.27 -8.29
CA LEU A 37 2.10 -4.25 -9.09
C LEU A 37 2.85 -4.01 -10.39
N ASP A 38 2.09 -3.80 -11.47
CA ASP A 38 2.62 -3.52 -12.80
C ASP A 38 1.87 -2.35 -13.47
N GLY A 39 2.59 -1.49 -14.18
CA GLY A 39 2.05 -0.34 -14.91
C GLY A 39 2.24 1.00 -14.20
N THR A 40 1.50 2.01 -14.69
CA THR A 40 1.56 3.39 -14.20
C THR A 40 0.14 3.88 -13.98
N GLY A 41 -0.11 4.48 -12.83
CA GLY A 41 -1.42 5.02 -12.47
C GLY A 41 -1.49 5.33 -10.99
N SER A 42 -2.67 5.19 -10.40
CA SER A 42 -2.93 5.58 -9.00
C SER A 42 -3.33 4.40 -8.13
N ILE A 43 -2.84 4.38 -6.90
CA ILE A 43 -3.14 3.37 -5.89
C ILE A 43 -3.47 4.08 -4.58
N ILE A 44 -4.60 3.72 -3.98
CA ILE A 44 -5.04 4.28 -2.70
C ILE A 44 -4.98 3.18 -1.64
N TYR A 45 -4.19 3.41 -0.59
CA TYR A 45 -4.18 2.59 0.61
C TYR A 45 -4.94 3.28 1.75
N ARG A 46 -5.64 2.47 2.55
CA ARG A 46 -6.28 2.89 3.79
C ARG A 46 -5.79 2.02 4.93
N VAL A 47 -5.39 2.66 6.02
CA VAL A 47 -5.15 1.99 7.30
C VAL A 47 -6.48 1.98 8.05
N GLY A 48 -6.94 0.79 8.43
CA GLY A 48 -8.12 0.61 9.27
C GLY A 48 -7.83 0.82 10.76
N ASP A 49 -8.86 0.74 11.58
CA ASP A 49 -8.72 0.83 13.05
C ASP A 49 -7.91 -0.34 13.63
N ASP A 50 -7.81 -1.45 12.89
CA ASP A 50 -6.96 -2.60 13.20
C ASP A 50 -5.47 -2.37 12.85
N LEU A 51 -5.10 -1.15 12.46
CA LEU A 51 -3.76 -0.76 12.02
C LEU A 51 -3.23 -1.56 10.83
N ARG A 52 -4.12 -2.21 10.06
CA ARG A 52 -3.73 -2.92 8.85
C ARG A 52 -3.87 -2.01 7.64
N PRO A 53 -2.80 -1.74 6.87
CA PRO A 53 -2.90 -1.13 5.56
C PRO A 53 -3.61 -2.10 4.62
N ARG A 54 -4.61 -1.59 3.89
CA ARG A 54 -5.32 -2.33 2.85
C ARG A 54 -5.42 -1.46 1.61
N MET A 55 -5.14 -2.03 0.45
CA MET A 55 -5.39 -1.35 -0.82
C MET A 55 -6.90 -1.18 -0.98
N LYS A 56 -7.35 0.05 -1.15
CA LYS A 56 -8.76 0.38 -1.36
C LYS A 56 -9.10 0.31 -2.85
N SER A 57 -8.31 0.99 -3.66
CA SER A 57 -8.52 1.09 -5.10
C SER A 57 -7.20 1.20 -5.86
N ARG A 58 -7.24 0.78 -7.13
CA ARG A 58 -6.15 0.97 -8.09
C ARG A 58 -6.72 1.33 -9.47
N LEU A 59 -6.09 2.27 -10.16
CA LEU A 59 -6.46 2.69 -11.51
C LEU A 59 -5.20 2.74 -12.36
N GLY A 60 -5.23 2.15 -13.56
CA GLY A 60 -4.06 2.08 -14.45
C GLY A 60 -2.96 1.10 -14.02
N VAL A 61 -3.08 0.50 -12.83
CA VAL A 61 -2.11 -0.44 -12.27
C VAL A 61 -2.70 -1.86 -12.19
N LEU A 62 -2.00 -2.82 -12.78
CA LEU A 62 -2.27 -4.24 -12.65
C LEU A 62 -1.69 -4.78 -11.34
N CYS A 63 -2.33 -5.80 -10.79
CA CYS A 63 -1.92 -6.46 -9.56
C CYS A 63 -2.05 -7.96 -9.79
N SER A 64 -0.94 -8.67 -9.68
CA SER A 64 -0.86 -10.10 -9.96
C SER A 64 -0.96 -10.96 -8.70
N PHE A 65 -0.50 -10.44 -7.56
CA PHE A 65 -0.48 -11.16 -6.29
C PHE A 65 -0.56 -10.20 -5.10
N GLY A 66 -1.11 -10.69 -3.99
CA GLY A 66 -1.12 -9.99 -2.70
C GLY A 66 -2.34 -9.08 -2.51
N ASP A 67 -2.15 -7.97 -1.80
CA ASP A 67 -3.22 -7.01 -1.50
C ASP A 67 -3.52 -6.13 -2.71
N CYS A 68 -4.46 -6.57 -3.54
CA CYS A 68 -4.82 -5.92 -4.81
C CYS A 68 -6.03 -4.98 -4.73
N GLY A 69 -6.58 -4.78 -3.53
CA GLY A 69 -7.75 -3.92 -3.31
C GLY A 69 -8.94 -4.22 -4.22
N ARG A 70 -9.75 -3.20 -4.51
CA ARG A 70 -10.80 -3.26 -5.54
C ARG A 70 -10.31 -2.55 -6.80
N GLY A 71 -10.55 -3.18 -7.95
CA GLY A 71 -10.36 -2.55 -9.27
C GLY A 71 -11.55 -1.69 -9.63
#